data_AF-A0A085B900-F1
#
_entry.id   AF-A0A085B900-F1
#
_cell.length_a   1.000
_cell.length_b   1.000
_cell.length_c   1.000
_cell.angle_alpha   90.00
_cell.angle_beta   90.00
_cell.angle_gamma   90.00
#
_symmetry.space_group_name_H-M   'P 1'
#
loop_
_entity.id
_entity.type
_entity.pdbx_description
1 polymer ?
#
loop_
_entity_poly.entity_id
_entity_poly.type
_entity_poly.pdbx_seq_one_letter_code
_entity_poly.pdbx_strand_id
1 'polypeptide(L)'
;MRFLKFIIIIILCLFGVYSISMNFVDESKSFVHHSEINYPVDKVFPQFNNLQNFTTWNDFFNEKQDISYSFFTPYDGLGSSMKFSDKKNNDFGDMFIRYSNVNRTLRYQLFEGESENPYLIDVKFIPAGNKTKLVWNIHTPKRSYLERSLNLVAEDFFVENIDKSMKNLFSLLGNKVDKDQQLASVKYDSIMVENREGGILLGVNVSTRNTKEIIFKNVLMNHNKVLNFVKSDLAKKDDEIGLPVLLTNPANLKDKEISYFYGIPLSKRVSVSDNNFNFQTLNASKVYVIYFQGNYNNRLKNIQELLKKAKKDTLRNGQLMEEFLEEPTDVQDVKLKLSLPVYR
;
A
#
# COMPACT_ATOMS: atom_id res chain seq x y z
N MET A 1 12.26 36.97 45.61
CA MET A 1 11.91 35.87 46.56
C MET A 1 10.42 35.78 46.90
N ARG A 2 9.71 36.88 47.24
CA ARG A 2 8.27 36.81 47.59
C ARG A 2 7.37 36.37 46.43
N PHE A 3 7.63 36.87 45.22
CA PHE A 3 6.88 36.48 44.01
C PHE A 3 7.05 34.99 43.64
N LEU A 4 8.27 34.45 43.76
CA LEU A 4 8.54 33.03 43.56
C LEU A 4 7.77 32.16 44.57
N LYS A 5 7.68 32.60 45.84
CA LYS A 5 6.87 31.91 46.86
C LYS A 5 5.39 31.89 46.50
N PHE A 6 4.85 32.98 45.97
CA PHE A 6 3.45 33.01 45.50
C PHE A 6 3.22 32.08 44.30
N ILE A 7 4.12 32.04 43.32
CA ILE A 7 4.04 31.11 42.19
C ILE A 7 4.05 29.65 42.67
N ILE A 8 4.96 29.32 43.60
CA ILE A 8 5.04 27.96 44.16
C ILE A 8 3.74 27.57 44.87
N ILE A 9 3.14 28.47 45.66
CA ILE A 9 1.87 28.21 46.33
C ILE A 9 0.75 27.98 45.30
N ILE A 10 0.68 28.79 44.25
CA ILE A 10 -0.32 28.62 43.19
C ILE A 10 -0.16 27.27 42.48
N ILE A 11 1.06 26.89 42.11
CA ILE A 11 1.34 25.58 41.49
C ILE A 11 0.92 24.44 42.42
N LEU A 12 1.21 24.55 43.72
CA LEU A 12 0.86 23.52 44.70
C LEU A 12 -0.66 23.42 44.89
N CYS A 13 -1.38 24.54 44.90
CA CYS A 13 -2.85 24.55 44.88
C CYS A 13 -3.42 23.92 43.60
N LEU A 14 -2.90 24.27 42.42
CA LEU A 14 -3.33 23.68 41.15
C LEU A 14 -3.06 22.18 41.09
N PHE A 15 -1.89 21.74 41.57
CA PHE A 15 -1.54 20.33 41.68
C PHE A 15 -2.45 19.59 42.67
N GLY A 16 -2.81 20.23 43.78
CA GLY A 16 -3.77 19.69 44.75
C GLY A 16 -5.16 19.51 44.12
N VAL A 17 -5.66 20.53 43.41
CA VAL A 17 -6.96 20.45 42.69
C VAL A 17 -6.92 19.37 41.61
N TYR A 18 -5.85 19.30 40.82
CA TYR A 18 -5.64 18.25 39.81
C TYR A 18 -5.63 16.86 40.44
N SER A 19 -4.88 16.69 41.54
CA SER A 19 -4.80 15.41 42.22
C SER A 19 -6.16 14.99 42.75
N ILE A 20 -6.94 15.90 43.37
CA ILE A 20 -8.27 15.58 43.87
C ILE A 20 -9.23 15.20 42.74
N SER A 21 -9.17 15.89 41.60
CA SER A 21 -10.08 15.63 40.47
C SER A 21 -9.88 14.23 39.87
N MET A 22 -8.67 13.66 39.93
CA MET A 22 -8.40 12.29 39.46
C MET A 22 -9.15 11.19 40.24
N ASN A 23 -9.69 11.48 41.43
CA ASN A 23 -10.58 10.54 42.14
C ASN A 23 -11.90 10.30 41.40
N PHE A 24 -12.34 11.28 40.60
CA PHE A 24 -13.62 11.23 39.88
C PHE A 24 -13.45 10.71 38.45
N VAL A 25 -12.24 10.36 38.05
CA VAL A 25 -11.96 9.79 36.73
C VAL A 25 -11.72 8.30 36.90
N ASP A 26 -12.40 7.50 36.08
CA ASP A 26 -12.24 6.05 36.09
C ASP A 26 -10.84 5.64 35.64
N GLU A 27 -10.38 4.49 36.16
CA GLU A 27 -9.06 3.94 35.83
C GLU A 27 -8.93 3.46 34.38
N SER A 28 -10.06 3.15 33.73
CA SER A 28 -10.17 2.73 32.34
C SER A 28 -11.50 3.21 31.76
N LYS A 29 -11.59 3.34 30.44
CA LYS A 29 -12.81 3.75 29.73
C LYS A 29 -13.17 2.71 28.67
N SER A 30 -14.46 2.41 28.57
CA SER A 30 -15.03 1.61 27.47
C SER A 30 -15.99 2.45 26.67
N PHE A 31 -15.92 2.38 25.34
CA PHE A 31 -16.85 3.06 24.46
C PHE A 31 -17.08 2.28 23.17
N VAL A 32 -18.15 2.64 22.46
CA VAL A 32 -18.58 1.99 21.21
C VAL A 32 -18.69 3.03 20.12
N HIS A 33 -18.04 2.78 18.98
CA HIS A 33 -18.14 3.63 17.80
C HIS A 33 -18.70 2.85 16.60
N HIS A 34 -19.48 3.54 15.78
CA HIS A 34 -20.11 2.97 14.59
C HIS A 34 -19.57 3.66 13.34
N SER A 35 -19.10 2.87 12.38
CA SER A 35 -18.71 3.39 11.06
C SER A 35 -19.33 2.55 9.93
N GLU A 36 -19.40 3.13 8.73
CA GLU A 36 -19.92 2.47 7.53
C GLU A 36 -18.95 2.69 6.37
N ILE A 37 -18.76 1.66 5.56
CA ILE A 37 -18.01 1.75 4.31
C ILE A 37 -18.81 1.15 3.16
N ASN A 38 -18.79 1.83 2.01
CA ASN A 38 -19.53 1.44 0.81
C ASN A 38 -18.80 0.34 0.01
N TYR A 39 -18.32 -0.70 0.70
CA TYR A 39 -17.75 -1.89 0.08
C TYR A 39 -18.26 -3.16 0.78
N PRO A 40 -18.39 -4.28 0.03
CA PRO A 40 -18.86 -5.54 0.60
C PRO A 40 -17.81 -6.14 1.55
N VAL A 41 -18.28 -6.94 2.50
CA VAL A 41 -17.47 -7.40 3.65
C VAL A 41 -16.26 -8.23 3.23
N ASP A 42 -16.35 -8.96 2.13
CA ASP A 42 -15.29 -9.78 1.55
C ASP A 42 -14.10 -8.94 1.03
N LYS A 43 -14.34 -7.68 0.67
CA LYS A 43 -13.27 -6.72 0.30
C LYS A 43 -12.73 -5.98 1.51
N VAL A 44 -13.59 -5.70 2.50
CA VAL A 44 -13.23 -4.94 3.70
C VAL A 44 -12.45 -5.80 4.70
N PHE A 45 -12.96 -6.97 5.05
CA PHE A 45 -12.40 -7.82 6.11
C PHE A 45 -10.91 -8.19 5.93
N PRO A 46 -10.41 -8.52 4.72
CA PRO A 46 -8.98 -8.80 4.53
C PRO A 46 -8.06 -7.59 4.81
N GLN A 47 -8.58 -6.37 4.77
CA GLN A 47 -7.81 -5.16 5.11
C GLN A 47 -7.59 -5.01 6.62
N PHE A 48 -8.43 -5.67 7.43
CA PHE A 48 -8.37 -5.70 8.89
C PHE A 48 -7.68 -6.95 9.42
N ASN A 49 -7.93 -8.09 8.75
CA ASN A 49 -7.44 -9.40 9.18
C ASN A 49 -5.93 -9.59 8.95
N ASN A 50 -5.31 -8.74 8.12
CA ASN A 50 -3.88 -8.76 7.85
C ASN A 50 -3.27 -7.42 8.31
N LEU A 51 -2.32 -7.48 9.24
CA LEU A 51 -1.73 -6.28 9.86
C LEU A 51 -0.88 -5.46 8.87
N GLN A 52 -0.30 -6.08 7.85
CA GLN A 52 0.41 -5.35 6.79
C GLN A 52 -0.58 -4.46 6.04
N ASN A 53 -1.73 -5.01 5.61
CA ASN A 53 -2.79 -4.23 4.99
C ASN A 53 -3.29 -3.14 5.94
N PHE A 54 -3.54 -3.49 7.20
CA PHE A 54 -4.08 -2.57 8.21
C PHE A 54 -3.25 -1.30 8.36
N THR A 55 -1.93 -1.43 8.45
CA THR A 55 -1.01 -0.29 8.63
C THR A 55 -0.99 0.69 7.43
N THR A 56 -1.40 0.26 6.23
CA THR A 56 -1.35 1.11 5.02
C THR A 56 -2.39 2.22 4.98
N TRP A 57 -3.53 2.05 5.66
CA TRP A 57 -4.65 2.98 5.62
C TRP A 57 -5.04 3.51 7.00
N ASN A 58 -4.70 2.78 8.07
CA ASN A 58 -5.02 3.19 9.42
C ASN A 58 -4.20 4.43 9.82
N ASP A 59 -4.89 5.49 10.23
CA ASP A 59 -4.37 6.83 10.45
C ASP A 59 -3.32 6.87 11.56
N PHE A 60 -3.50 6.07 12.62
CA PHE A 60 -2.52 5.93 13.71
C PHE A 60 -1.13 5.49 13.21
N PHE A 61 -1.09 4.71 12.12
CA PHE A 61 0.12 4.19 11.50
C PHE A 61 0.56 4.96 10.24
N ASN A 62 -0.38 5.54 9.49
CA ASN A 62 -0.11 6.09 8.16
C ASN A 62 0.41 7.54 8.17
N GLU A 63 0.12 8.34 9.20
CA GLU A 63 0.51 9.76 9.24
C GLU A 63 1.99 10.01 9.60
N LYS A 64 2.69 9.05 10.21
CA LYS A 64 4.04 9.29 10.75
C LYS A 64 5.13 8.94 9.72
N GLN A 65 5.96 9.92 9.38
CA GLN A 65 6.96 9.83 8.29
C GLN A 65 8.18 8.90 8.55
N ASP A 66 8.29 8.24 9.72
CA ASP A 66 9.46 7.41 10.09
C ASP A 66 9.09 6.22 11.01
N ILE A 67 7.94 5.57 10.80
CA ILE A 67 7.62 4.32 11.52
C ILE A 67 8.29 3.12 10.85
N SER A 68 8.96 2.32 11.67
CA SER A 68 9.43 0.97 11.32
C SER A 68 8.44 -0.09 11.79
N TYR A 69 8.18 -1.08 10.95
CA TYR A 69 7.27 -2.20 11.23
C TYR A 69 8.01 -3.53 11.15
N SER A 70 7.67 -4.46 12.04
CA SER A 70 8.08 -5.86 11.94
C SER A 70 6.84 -6.73 12.08
N PHE A 71 6.57 -7.58 11.09
CA PHE A 71 5.40 -8.46 11.05
C PHE A 71 5.82 -9.90 11.30
N PHE A 72 5.03 -10.63 12.09
CA PHE A 72 5.35 -12.01 12.47
C PHE A 72 4.25 -12.95 11.99
N THR A 73 4.62 -14.19 11.69
CA THR A 73 3.70 -15.19 11.19
C THR A 73 2.79 -15.72 12.31
N PRO A 74 1.51 -16.01 12.01
CA PRO A 74 0.84 -15.87 10.71
C PRO A 74 0.59 -14.40 10.33
N TYR A 75 0.67 -14.06 9.04
CA TYR A 75 0.51 -12.66 8.59
C TYR A 75 -0.94 -12.17 8.60
N ASP A 76 -1.90 -13.08 8.79
CA ASP A 76 -3.30 -12.79 8.94
C ASP A 76 -3.97 -13.69 9.98
N GLY A 77 -5.16 -13.27 10.45
CA GLY A 77 -5.97 -14.08 11.34
C GLY A 77 -5.42 -14.23 12.76
N LEU A 78 -5.93 -15.24 13.46
CA LEU A 78 -5.58 -15.52 14.86
C LEU A 78 -4.08 -15.77 15.01
N GLY A 79 -3.46 -15.04 15.95
CA GLY A 79 -2.04 -15.16 16.23
C GLY A 79 -1.16 -14.20 15.43
N SER A 80 -1.73 -13.50 14.44
CA SER A 80 -0.99 -12.47 13.72
C SER A 80 -0.52 -11.36 14.65
N SER A 81 0.69 -10.88 14.44
CA SER A 81 1.27 -9.83 15.26
C SER A 81 2.21 -8.93 14.50
N MET A 82 2.35 -7.70 15.00
CA MET A 82 3.31 -6.73 14.51
C MET A 82 3.93 -5.95 15.66
N LYS A 83 5.16 -5.50 15.45
CA LYS A 83 5.81 -4.47 16.25
C LYS A 83 5.94 -3.20 15.44
N PHE A 84 5.75 -2.04 16.07
CA PHE A 84 5.98 -0.75 15.46
C PHE A 84 6.88 0.11 16.34
N SER A 85 7.69 0.96 15.71
CA SER A 85 8.53 1.93 16.40
C SER A 85 8.74 3.18 15.55
N ASP A 86 8.35 4.33 16.09
CA ASP A 86 8.61 5.68 15.61
C ASP A 86 9.76 6.30 16.41
N LYS A 87 10.91 6.45 15.77
CA LYS A 87 12.11 7.01 16.41
C LYS A 87 11.98 8.51 16.73
N LYS A 88 11.09 9.23 16.05
CA LYS A 88 10.94 10.69 16.18
C LYS A 88 10.06 11.06 17.36
N ASN A 89 8.96 10.35 17.54
CA ASN A 89 7.99 10.62 18.60
C ASN A 89 8.18 9.75 19.85
N ASN A 90 9.15 8.82 19.83
CA ASN A 90 9.37 7.82 20.89
C ASN A 90 8.12 6.93 21.13
N ASP A 91 7.31 6.74 20.08
CA ASP A 91 6.14 5.87 20.11
C ASP A 91 6.56 4.47 19.63
N PHE A 92 6.31 3.45 20.42
CA PHE A 92 6.55 2.07 20.04
C PHE A 92 5.52 1.16 20.68
N GLY A 93 5.40 -0.06 20.17
CA GLY A 93 4.42 -0.98 20.69
C GLY A 93 4.26 -2.24 19.88
N ASP A 94 3.41 -3.11 20.39
CA ASP A 94 3.10 -4.41 19.81
C ASP A 94 1.59 -4.51 19.59
N MET A 95 1.16 -4.97 18.41
CA MET A 95 -0.25 -5.22 18.11
C MET A 95 -0.47 -6.67 17.72
N PHE A 96 -1.55 -7.27 18.21
CA PHE A 96 -1.88 -8.68 18.02
C PHE A 96 -3.33 -8.87 17.59
N ILE A 97 -3.58 -9.85 16.73
CA ILE A 97 -4.92 -10.39 16.47
C ILE A 97 -5.14 -11.59 17.39
N ARG A 98 -5.98 -11.42 18.42
CA ARG A 98 -6.28 -12.47 19.41
C ARG A 98 -7.51 -13.30 19.09
N TYR A 99 -8.31 -12.86 18.13
CA TYR A 99 -9.47 -13.61 17.65
C TYR A 99 -9.83 -13.14 16.25
N SER A 100 -10.17 -14.09 15.37
CA SER A 100 -10.65 -13.82 14.03
C SER A 100 -11.78 -14.78 13.69
N ASN A 101 -12.93 -14.21 13.31
CA ASN A 101 -14.04 -14.91 12.69
C ASN A 101 -14.31 -14.24 11.35
N VAL A 102 -14.01 -14.96 10.26
CA VAL A 102 -14.00 -14.44 8.90
C VAL A 102 -15.29 -13.70 8.57
N ASN A 103 -15.15 -12.45 8.10
CA ASN A 103 -16.25 -11.55 7.71
C ASN A 103 -17.24 -11.20 8.84
N ARG A 104 -16.90 -11.47 10.11
CA ARG A 104 -17.81 -11.26 11.24
C ARG A 104 -17.18 -10.49 12.38
N THR A 105 -16.01 -10.89 12.87
CA THR A 105 -15.44 -10.28 14.09
C THR A 105 -13.93 -10.43 14.14
N LEU A 106 -13.25 -9.39 14.61
CA LEU A 106 -11.83 -9.39 14.95
C LEU A 106 -11.64 -8.82 16.34
N ARG A 107 -10.65 -9.32 17.06
CA ARG A 107 -10.20 -8.75 18.34
C ARG A 107 -8.72 -8.46 18.31
N TYR A 108 -8.37 -7.21 18.59
CA TYR A 108 -7.00 -6.77 18.68
C TYR A 108 -6.59 -6.50 20.13
N GLN A 109 -5.30 -6.69 20.37
CA GLN A 109 -4.62 -6.15 21.53
C GLN A 109 -3.51 -5.22 21.06
N LEU A 110 -3.53 -3.98 21.52
CA LEU A 110 -2.49 -2.99 21.25
C LEU A 110 -1.77 -2.64 22.55
N PHE A 111 -0.48 -2.92 22.61
CA PHE A 111 0.41 -2.50 23.68
C PHE A 111 1.15 -1.26 23.19
N GLU A 112 1.10 -0.17 23.96
CA GLU A 112 1.82 1.07 23.68
C GLU A 112 2.91 1.31 24.74
N GLY A 113 4.09 1.69 24.27
CA GLY A 113 5.27 1.92 25.10
C GLY A 113 5.67 0.68 25.89
N GLU A 114 6.02 0.88 27.15
CA GLU A 114 6.37 -0.20 28.10
C GLU A 114 5.16 -0.70 28.89
N SER A 115 3.93 -0.33 28.49
CA SER A 115 2.74 -0.72 29.25
C SER A 115 2.46 -2.22 29.13
N GLU A 116 2.31 -2.90 30.26
CA GLU A 116 1.89 -4.31 30.32
C GLU A 116 0.38 -4.49 30.05
N ASN A 117 -0.40 -3.40 30.02
CA ASN A 117 -1.84 -3.45 29.83
C ASN A 117 -2.20 -2.97 28.41
N PRO A 118 -2.81 -3.83 27.57
CA PRO A 118 -3.17 -3.46 26.22
C PRO A 118 -4.50 -2.70 26.16
N TYR A 119 -4.67 -1.92 25.10
CA TYR A 119 -6.01 -1.59 24.61
C TYR A 119 -6.64 -2.84 24.01
N LEU A 120 -7.91 -3.08 24.33
CA LEU A 120 -8.69 -4.15 23.74
C LEU A 120 -9.63 -3.54 22.71
N ILE A 121 -9.52 -3.97 21.46
CA ILE A 121 -10.26 -3.40 20.34
C ILE A 121 -11.02 -4.53 19.63
N ASP A 122 -12.32 -4.56 19.81
CA ASP A 122 -13.21 -5.54 19.19
C ASP A 122 -13.95 -4.90 18.02
N VAL A 123 -13.76 -5.44 16.82
CA VAL A 123 -14.40 -4.94 15.59
C VAL A 123 -15.37 -5.98 15.08
N LYS A 124 -16.65 -5.61 14.99
CA LYS A 124 -17.70 -6.44 14.41
C LYS A 124 -18.09 -5.92 13.03
N PHE A 125 -18.16 -6.83 12.06
CA PHE A 125 -18.53 -6.56 10.68
C PHE A 125 -19.96 -7.03 10.46
N ILE A 126 -20.82 -6.13 9.97
CA ILE A 126 -22.22 -6.40 9.67
C ILE A 126 -22.42 -6.14 8.17
N PRO A 127 -22.57 -7.20 7.35
CA PRO A 127 -22.84 -7.06 5.93
C PRO A 127 -24.21 -6.39 5.69
N ALA A 128 -24.26 -5.42 4.78
CA ALA A 128 -25.46 -4.69 4.40
C ALA A 128 -25.50 -4.50 2.87
N GLY A 129 -25.62 -5.61 2.13
CA GLY A 129 -25.55 -5.61 0.67
C GLY A 129 -24.14 -5.27 0.18
N ASN A 130 -24.01 -4.21 -0.62
CA ASN A 130 -22.71 -3.70 -1.11
C ASN A 130 -21.97 -2.82 -0.10
N LYS A 131 -22.45 -2.76 1.15
CA LYS A 131 -21.86 -1.98 2.22
C LYS A 131 -21.52 -2.87 3.40
N THR A 132 -20.62 -2.38 4.24
CA THR A 132 -20.26 -3.01 5.51
C THR A 132 -20.38 -1.99 6.63
N LYS A 133 -21.17 -2.31 7.64
CA LYS A 133 -21.20 -1.56 8.90
C LYS A 133 -20.20 -2.16 9.87
N LEU A 134 -19.40 -1.31 10.51
CA LEU A 134 -18.43 -1.70 11.52
C LEU A 134 -18.87 -1.19 12.88
N VAL A 135 -18.76 -2.04 13.90
CA VAL A 135 -18.98 -1.68 15.30
C VAL A 135 -17.69 -1.92 16.05
N TRP A 136 -17.11 -0.85 16.55
CA TRP A 136 -15.85 -0.83 17.30
C TRP A 136 -16.19 -0.77 18.78
N ASN A 137 -15.71 -1.73 19.56
CA ASN A 137 -15.79 -1.67 21.02
C ASN A 137 -14.35 -1.55 21.53
N ILE A 138 -14.04 -0.45 22.19
CA ILE A 138 -12.68 -0.14 22.63
C ILE A 138 -12.68 -0.05 24.14
N HIS A 139 -11.72 -0.73 24.76
CA HIS A 139 -11.44 -0.66 26.18
C HIS A 139 -10.01 -0.15 26.38
N THR A 140 -9.86 0.98 27.07
CA THR A 140 -8.55 1.55 27.38
C THR A 140 -7.90 0.77 28.55
N PRO A 141 -6.57 0.66 28.59
CA PRO A 141 -5.88 0.01 29.69
C PRO A 141 -6.06 0.79 30.98
N LYS A 142 -5.90 0.09 32.11
CA LYS A 142 -5.89 0.74 33.43
C LYS A 142 -4.73 1.72 33.53
N ARG A 143 -5.03 2.95 33.95
CA ARG A 143 -4.06 4.04 34.10
C ARG A 143 -3.73 4.28 35.57
N SER A 144 -2.48 4.70 35.81
CA SER A 144 -2.07 5.15 37.14
C SER A 144 -2.83 6.42 37.53
N TYR A 145 -2.89 6.72 38.83
CA TYR A 145 -3.75 7.77 39.38
C TYR A 145 -3.62 9.14 38.67
N LEU A 146 -2.40 9.57 38.37
CA LEU A 146 -2.15 10.87 37.73
C LEU A 146 -2.37 10.85 36.20
N GLU A 147 -2.42 9.67 35.58
CA GLU A 147 -2.60 9.50 34.13
C GLU A 147 -4.07 9.31 33.73
N ARG A 148 -4.97 9.22 34.71
CA ARG A 148 -6.41 9.00 34.46
C ARG A 148 -7.04 10.08 33.60
N SER A 149 -6.50 11.31 33.62
CA SER A 149 -6.95 12.41 32.74
C SER A 149 -6.92 12.05 31.25
N LEU A 150 -6.04 11.14 30.83
CA LEU A 150 -5.98 10.65 29.45
C LEU A 150 -7.26 9.89 29.05
N ASN A 151 -7.94 9.23 30.00
CA ASN A 151 -9.21 8.53 29.73
C ASN A 151 -10.34 9.50 29.34
N LEU A 152 -10.26 10.77 29.75
CA LEU A 152 -11.30 11.76 29.41
C LEU A 152 -11.32 12.08 27.92
N VAL A 153 -10.13 12.17 27.30
CA VAL A 153 -9.95 12.54 25.88
C VAL A 153 -9.75 11.34 24.96
N ALA A 154 -9.59 10.14 25.52
CA ALA A 154 -9.30 8.93 24.74
C ALA A 154 -10.37 8.63 23.68
N GLU A 155 -11.65 8.75 24.03
CA GLU A 155 -12.74 8.46 23.09
C GLU A 155 -12.69 9.35 21.86
N ASP A 156 -12.57 10.67 22.04
CA ASP A 156 -12.50 11.63 20.93
C ASP A 156 -11.30 11.33 20.03
N PHE A 157 -10.14 11.02 20.62
CA PHE A 157 -8.94 10.66 19.87
C PHE A 157 -9.15 9.40 19.00
N PHE A 158 -9.72 8.34 19.58
CA PHE A 158 -9.98 7.10 18.83
C PHE A 158 -11.05 7.30 17.75
N VAL A 159 -12.13 8.02 18.04
CA VAL A 159 -13.20 8.30 17.08
C VAL A 159 -12.67 9.09 15.89
N GLU A 160 -11.90 10.15 16.13
CA GLU A 160 -11.28 10.94 15.06
C GLU A 160 -10.35 10.09 14.19
N ASN A 161 -9.50 9.27 14.83
CA ASN A 161 -8.56 8.40 14.12
C ASN A 161 -9.28 7.33 13.29
N ILE A 162 -10.34 6.71 13.83
CA ILE A 162 -11.15 5.73 13.10
C ILE A 162 -11.81 6.39 11.89
N ASP A 163 -12.40 7.57 12.05
CA ASP A 163 -13.08 8.25 10.96
C ASP A 163 -12.12 8.66 9.83
N LYS A 164 -10.91 9.12 10.16
CA LYS A 164 -9.83 9.36 9.17
C LYS A 164 -9.40 8.06 8.50
N SER A 165 -9.15 7.01 9.29
CA SER A 165 -8.78 5.69 8.80
C SER A 165 -9.81 5.12 7.82
N MET A 166 -11.10 5.29 8.11
CA MET A 166 -12.17 4.82 7.24
C MET A 166 -12.22 5.57 5.90
N LYS A 167 -11.90 6.87 5.88
CA LYS A 167 -11.75 7.64 4.63
C LYS A 167 -10.56 7.15 3.81
N ASN A 168 -9.42 6.91 4.45
CA ASN A 168 -8.23 6.36 3.80
C ASN A 168 -8.51 4.99 3.19
N LEU A 169 -9.19 4.10 3.93
CA LEU A 169 -9.58 2.79 3.45
C LEU A 169 -10.55 2.86 2.27
N PHE A 170 -11.52 3.78 2.31
CA PHE A 170 -12.45 3.99 1.20
C PHE A 170 -11.71 4.40 -0.08
N SER A 171 -10.74 5.31 0.02
CA SER A 171 -9.88 5.74 -1.09
C SER A 171 -9.03 4.59 -1.64
N LEU A 172 -8.37 3.85 -0.74
CA LEU A 172 -7.53 2.70 -1.09
C LEU A 172 -8.32 1.62 -1.85
N LEU A 173 -9.52 1.30 -1.38
CA LEU A 173 -10.39 0.33 -2.02
C LEU A 173 -10.97 0.85 -3.35
N GLY A 174 -11.25 2.15 -3.46
CA GLY A 174 -11.69 2.76 -4.72
C GLY A 174 -10.66 2.58 -5.83
N ASN A 175 -9.41 2.95 -5.56
CA ASN A 175 -8.31 2.80 -6.53
C ASN A 175 -8.12 1.33 -6.97
N LYS A 176 -8.26 0.38 -6.03
CA LYS A 176 -8.17 -1.06 -6.34
C LYS A 176 -9.36 -1.57 -7.17
N VAL A 177 -10.59 -1.18 -6.81
CA VAL A 177 -11.81 -1.60 -7.53
C VAL A 177 -11.83 -1.02 -8.95
N ASP A 178 -11.45 0.24 -9.13
CA ASP A 178 -11.36 0.87 -10.44
C ASP A 178 -10.32 0.15 -11.32
N LYS A 179 -9.18 -0.23 -10.74
CA LYS A 179 -8.17 -1.04 -11.43
C LYS A 179 -8.73 -2.43 -11.82
N ASP A 180 -9.37 -3.14 -10.90
CA ASP A 180 -9.96 -4.46 -11.15
C ASP A 180 -11.08 -4.40 -12.22
N GLN A 181 -11.93 -3.38 -12.20
CA GLN A 181 -13.00 -3.19 -13.19
C GLN A 181 -12.43 -2.80 -14.55
N GLN A 182 -11.41 -1.94 -14.60
CA GLN A 182 -10.70 -1.63 -15.84
C GLN A 182 -10.14 -2.93 -16.43
N LEU A 183 -9.49 -3.77 -15.63
CA LEU A 183 -8.97 -5.07 -16.08
C LEU A 183 -10.07 -6.04 -16.53
N ALA A 184 -11.24 -6.05 -15.87
CA ALA A 184 -12.36 -6.91 -16.25
C ALA A 184 -13.08 -6.47 -17.54
N SER A 185 -13.07 -5.17 -17.85
CA SER A 185 -13.71 -4.60 -19.05
C SER A 185 -12.86 -4.72 -20.33
N VAL A 186 -11.59 -5.09 -20.18
CA VAL A 186 -10.63 -5.21 -21.28
C VAL A 186 -10.97 -6.41 -22.16
N LYS A 187 -11.08 -6.15 -23.46
CA LYS A 187 -11.13 -7.21 -24.48
C LYS A 187 -9.73 -7.70 -24.77
N TYR A 188 -9.38 -8.88 -24.25
CA TYR A 188 -8.14 -9.57 -24.57
C TYR A 188 -8.04 -9.87 -26.07
N ASP A 189 -6.82 -9.90 -26.59
CA ASP A 189 -6.50 -10.23 -27.99
C ASP A 189 -7.11 -9.29 -29.06
N SER A 190 -7.52 -8.08 -28.69
CA SER A 190 -7.97 -7.04 -29.63
C SER A 190 -7.03 -5.85 -29.63
N ILE A 191 -6.68 -5.33 -30.83
CA ILE A 191 -5.87 -4.12 -30.96
C ILE A 191 -6.73 -2.89 -30.67
N MET A 192 -6.31 -2.14 -29.66
CA MET A 192 -6.85 -0.84 -29.27
C MET A 192 -5.88 0.27 -29.65
N VAL A 193 -6.41 1.48 -29.77
CA VAL A 193 -5.64 2.69 -30.08
C VAL A 193 -5.87 3.68 -28.94
N GLU A 194 -4.80 4.02 -28.23
CA GLU A 194 -4.85 4.93 -27.09
C GLU A 194 -3.88 6.10 -27.30
N ASN A 195 -4.14 7.24 -26.65
CA ASN A 195 -3.15 8.31 -26.51
C ASN A 195 -2.51 8.15 -25.13
N ARG A 196 -1.19 8.04 -25.10
CA ARG A 196 -0.42 7.94 -23.85
C ARG A 196 0.19 9.29 -23.53
N GLU A 197 0.07 9.70 -22.27
CA GLU A 197 0.81 10.85 -21.75
C GLU A 197 2.29 10.52 -21.55
N GLY A 198 3.12 11.55 -21.55
CA GLY A 198 4.53 11.42 -21.24
C GLY A 198 4.77 11.12 -19.76
N GLY A 199 5.96 10.65 -19.42
CA GLY A 199 6.31 10.34 -18.04
C GLY A 199 7.78 10.03 -17.85
N ILE A 200 8.17 9.73 -16.62
CA ILE A 200 9.54 9.35 -16.28
C ILE A 200 9.49 8.00 -15.58
N LEU A 201 10.30 7.06 -16.06
CA LEU A 201 10.55 5.79 -15.40
C LEU A 201 11.86 5.85 -14.63
N LEU A 202 11.90 5.26 -13.45
CA LEU A 202 13.13 4.93 -12.73
C LEU A 202 13.35 3.42 -12.80
N GLY A 203 14.55 2.98 -13.18
CA GLY A 203 14.77 1.56 -13.42
C GLY A 203 16.20 1.20 -13.76
N VAL A 204 16.37 0.00 -14.30
CA VAL A 204 17.67 -0.60 -14.63
C VAL A 204 17.72 -1.02 -16.10
N ASN A 205 18.88 -0.83 -16.73
CA ASN A 205 19.18 -1.43 -18.04
C ASN A 205 19.68 -2.86 -17.83
N VAL A 206 19.14 -3.80 -18.59
CA VAL A 206 19.40 -5.22 -18.45
C VAL A 206 19.75 -5.81 -19.80
N SER A 207 20.75 -6.69 -19.83
CA SER A 207 21.03 -7.59 -20.96
C SER A 207 21.06 -9.02 -20.44
N THR A 208 20.40 -9.93 -21.15
CA THR A 208 20.33 -11.34 -20.76
C THR A 208 20.16 -12.26 -21.97
N ARG A 209 20.40 -13.56 -21.78
CA ARG A 209 20.15 -14.57 -22.81
C ARG A 209 18.66 -14.70 -23.08
N ASN A 210 18.27 -14.61 -24.34
CA ASN A 210 16.89 -14.69 -24.79
C ASN A 210 16.45 -16.14 -25.00
N THR A 211 16.35 -16.88 -23.90
CA THR A 211 15.78 -18.24 -23.89
C THR A 211 14.56 -18.27 -22.99
N LYS A 212 13.58 -19.13 -23.29
CA LYS A 212 12.30 -19.22 -22.57
C LYS A 212 12.47 -19.37 -21.05
N GLU A 213 13.51 -20.09 -20.62
CA GLU A 213 13.78 -20.36 -19.21
C GLU A 213 14.47 -19.19 -18.50
N ILE A 214 15.34 -18.45 -19.20
CA ILE A 214 16.19 -17.41 -18.60
C ILE A 214 15.47 -16.06 -18.60
N ILE A 215 14.76 -15.72 -19.67
CA ILE A 215 14.21 -14.37 -19.85
C ILE A 215 13.22 -14.01 -18.73
N PHE A 216 12.27 -14.90 -18.43
CA PHE A 216 11.26 -14.61 -17.42
C PHE A 216 11.85 -14.57 -16.00
N LYS A 217 12.79 -15.48 -15.68
CA LYS A 217 13.51 -15.44 -14.40
C LYS A 217 14.27 -14.13 -14.22
N ASN A 218 14.90 -13.64 -15.29
CA ASN A 218 15.63 -12.38 -15.27
C ASN A 218 14.68 -11.17 -15.13
N VAL A 219 13.51 -11.22 -15.77
CA VAL A 219 12.44 -10.22 -15.57
C VAL A 219 11.97 -10.21 -14.12
N LEU A 220 11.68 -11.37 -13.53
CA LEU A 220 11.25 -11.49 -12.13
C LEU A 220 12.29 -10.93 -11.15
N MET A 221 13.56 -11.27 -11.36
CA MET A 221 14.68 -10.76 -10.56
C MET A 221 14.76 -9.23 -10.62
N ASN A 222 14.66 -8.65 -11.82
CA ASN A 222 14.75 -7.20 -11.99
C ASN A 222 13.47 -6.48 -11.55
N HIS A 223 12.30 -7.12 -11.65
CA HIS A 223 11.06 -6.64 -11.05
C HIS A 223 11.24 -6.43 -9.55
N ASN A 224 11.65 -7.48 -8.83
CA ASN A 224 11.87 -7.41 -7.39
C ASN A 224 12.94 -6.38 -7.02
N LYS A 225 14.04 -6.33 -7.79
CA LYS A 225 15.12 -5.34 -7.57
C LYS A 225 14.61 -3.91 -7.65
N VAL A 226 13.90 -3.56 -8.74
CA VAL A 226 13.43 -2.18 -8.95
C VAL A 226 12.31 -1.83 -7.99
N LEU A 227 11.38 -2.77 -7.74
CA LEU A 227 10.28 -2.56 -6.81
C LEU A 227 10.78 -2.33 -5.38
N ASN A 228 11.72 -3.15 -4.90
CA ASN A 228 12.31 -2.98 -3.57
C ASN A 228 13.07 -1.66 -3.45
N PHE A 229 13.84 -1.27 -4.47
CA PHE A 229 14.52 0.04 -4.45
C PHE A 229 13.53 1.19 -4.33
N VAL A 230 12.45 1.16 -5.10
CA VAL A 230 11.44 2.23 -5.08
C VAL A 230 10.65 2.23 -3.77
N LYS A 231 10.21 1.08 -3.27
CA LYS A 231 9.39 1.02 -2.04
C LYS A 231 10.22 1.19 -0.78
N SER A 232 11.38 0.53 -0.68
CA SER A 232 12.20 0.50 0.53
C SER A 232 13.19 1.65 0.57
N ASP A 233 13.99 1.85 -0.48
CA ASP A 233 15.09 2.83 -0.43
C ASP A 233 14.60 4.26 -0.71
N LEU A 234 13.57 4.42 -1.56
CA LEU A 234 12.93 5.71 -1.81
C LEU A 234 11.67 5.95 -0.96
N ALA A 235 11.31 5.00 -0.10
CA ALA A 235 10.14 5.07 0.80
C ALA A 235 8.82 5.43 0.08
N LYS A 236 8.65 4.97 -1.17
CA LYS A 236 7.44 5.26 -1.95
C LYS A 236 6.30 4.31 -1.64
N LYS A 237 5.12 4.89 -1.41
CA LYS A 237 3.88 4.14 -1.20
C LYS A 237 3.33 3.61 -2.53
N ASP A 238 2.47 2.59 -2.46
CA ASP A 238 1.89 1.92 -3.64
C ASP A 238 1.04 2.87 -4.52
N ASP A 239 0.48 3.92 -3.93
CA ASP A 239 -0.29 4.96 -4.62
C ASP A 239 0.59 6.05 -5.26
N GLU A 240 1.88 6.12 -4.91
CA GLU A 240 2.84 7.06 -5.49
C GLU A 240 3.61 6.49 -6.70
N ILE A 241 3.43 5.20 -7.00
CA ILE A 241 4.18 4.50 -8.04
C ILE A 241 3.25 3.95 -9.12
N GLY A 242 3.68 4.05 -10.38
CA GLY A 242 2.95 3.46 -11.50
C GLY A 242 3.18 1.95 -11.63
N LEU A 243 2.53 1.35 -12.63
CA LEU A 243 2.75 -0.06 -12.96
C LEU A 243 4.17 -0.29 -13.48
N PRO A 244 4.87 -1.35 -13.04
CA PRO A 244 6.17 -1.71 -13.60
C PRO A 244 6.09 -1.96 -15.11
N VAL A 245 7.06 -1.40 -15.84
CA VAL A 245 7.12 -1.44 -17.30
C VAL A 245 8.46 -2.00 -17.75
N LEU A 246 8.40 -2.96 -18.66
CA LEU A 246 9.55 -3.40 -19.43
C LEU A 246 9.54 -2.71 -20.80
N LEU A 247 10.64 -2.03 -21.14
CA LEU A 247 10.85 -1.42 -22.45
C LEU A 247 11.87 -2.23 -23.23
N THR A 248 11.52 -2.67 -24.43
CA THR A 248 12.46 -3.36 -25.30
C THR A 248 12.31 -2.93 -26.75
N ASN A 249 13.36 -3.10 -27.56
CA ASN A 249 13.23 -2.92 -28.99
C ASN A 249 12.56 -4.18 -29.59
N PRO A 250 11.40 -4.06 -30.26
CA PRO A 250 10.74 -5.23 -30.84
C PRO A 250 11.60 -6.02 -31.83
N ALA A 251 12.58 -5.36 -32.47
CA ALA A 251 13.51 -6.03 -33.39
C ALA A 251 14.42 -7.05 -32.67
N ASN A 252 14.79 -6.76 -31.42
CA ASN A 252 15.76 -7.56 -30.66
C ASN A 252 15.13 -8.80 -30.02
N LEU A 253 13.79 -8.96 -30.10
CA LEU A 253 13.08 -10.11 -29.54
C LEU A 253 13.48 -11.46 -30.16
N LYS A 254 14.15 -11.44 -31.31
CA LYS A 254 14.65 -12.64 -32.00
C LYS A 254 16.14 -12.90 -31.78
N ASP A 255 16.85 -11.96 -31.16
CA ASP A 255 18.28 -12.07 -30.94
C ASP A 255 18.57 -13.09 -29.85
N LYS A 256 19.77 -13.66 -29.85
CA LYS A 256 20.20 -14.63 -28.81
C LYS A 256 20.36 -13.96 -27.45
N GLU A 257 20.63 -12.66 -27.45
CA GLU A 257 20.69 -11.81 -26.26
C GLU A 257 19.67 -10.68 -26.43
N ILE A 258 18.96 -10.36 -25.36
CA ILE A 258 17.95 -9.32 -25.36
C ILE A 258 18.33 -8.26 -24.33
N SER A 259 18.31 -7.01 -24.80
CA SER A 259 18.48 -5.83 -23.96
C SER A 259 17.12 -5.17 -23.72
N TYR A 260 16.82 -4.87 -22.47
CA TYR A 260 15.61 -4.17 -22.08
C TYR A 260 15.87 -3.22 -20.91
N PHE A 261 15.02 -2.22 -20.76
CA PHE A 261 14.96 -1.40 -19.57
C PHE A 261 13.76 -1.83 -18.73
N TYR A 262 13.97 -2.03 -17.43
CA TYR A 262 12.90 -2.34 -16.50
C TYR A 262 12.73 -1.20 -15.52
N GLY A 263 11.57 -0.56 -15.50
CA GLY A 263 11.37 0.62 -14.66
C GLY A 263 9.96 0.80 -14.13
N ILE A 264 9.85 1.63 -13.11
CA ILE A 264 8.60 2.01 -12.47
C ILE A 264 8.35 3.50 -12.73
N PRO A 265 7.15 3.89 -13.20
CA PRO A 265 6.78 5.28 -13.38
C PRO A 265 6.76 6.02 -12.04
N LEU A 266 7.34 7.21 -12.02
CA LEU A 266 7.32 8.13 -10.87
C LEU A 266 6.67 9.46 -11.28
N SER A 267 5.96 10.09 -10.33
CA SER A 267 5.33 11.41 -10.52
C SER A 267 6.36 12.54 -10.73
N LYS A 268 7.56 12.39 -10.19
CA LYS A 268 8.66 13.36 -10.32
C LYS A 268 10.02 12.68 -10.26
N ARG A 269 11.03 13.31 -10.85
CA ARG A 269 12.43 12.89 -10.70
C ARG A 269 12.87 13.07 -9.26
N VAL A 270 13.59 12.08 -8.73
CA VAL A 270 14.19 12.09 -7.40
C VAL A 270 15.70 11.91 -7.49
N SER A 271 16.43 12.35 -6.48
CA SER A 271 17.88 12.10 -6.39
C SER A 271 18.12 10.62 -6.11
N VAL A 272 18.95 9.99 -6.94
CA VAL A 272 19.31 8.56 -6.82
C VAL A 272 20.82 8.48 -6.73
N SER A 273 21.32 7.86 -5.65
CA SER A 273 22.76 7.70 -5.39
C SER A 273 23.34 6.41 -5.97
N ASP A 274 22.50 5.40 -6.21
CA ASP A 274 22.92 4.12 -6.81
C ASP A 274 23.02 4.24 -8.34
N ASN A 275 24.24 4.09 -8.85
CA ASN A 275 24.57 4.17 -10.28
C ASN A 275 23.95 3.04 -11.12
N ASN A 276 23.43 1.98 -10.51
CA ASN A 276 22.71 0.93 -11.22
C ASN A 276 21.35 1.41 -11.74
N PHE A 277 20.79 2.44 -11.13
CA PHE A 277 19.48 2.97 -11.47
C PHE A 277 19.61 4.22 -12.33
N ASN A 278 18.76 4.32 -13.35
CA ASN A 278 18.71 5.47 -14.21
C ASN A 278 17.26 5.83 -14.58
N PHE A 279 17.10 7.06 -15.04
CA PHE A 279 15.82 7.60 -15.46
C PHE A 279 15.68 7.48 -16.97
N GLN A 280 14.53 6.98 -17.42
CA GLN A 280 14.14 7.00 -18.82
C GLN A 280 12.86 7.82 -19.03
N THR A 281 12.92 8.78 -19.95
CA THR A 281 11.75 9.60 -20.30
C THR A 281 10.90 8.89 -21.34
N LEU A 282 9.60 8.84 -21.09
CA LEU A 282 8.57 8.40 -22.02
C LEU A 282 7.93 9.63 -22.65
N ASN A 283 7.89 9.68 -23.98
CA ASN A 283 7.24 10.75 -24.71
C ASN A 283 5.75 10.44 -24.90
N ALA A 284 4.93 11.50 -24.87
CA ALA A 284 3.53 11.39 -25.24
C ALA A 284 3.43 10.90 -26.69
N SER A 285 2.60 9.89 -26.93
CA SER A 285 2.48 9.28 -28.25
C SER A 285 1.15 8.55 -28.40
N LYS A 286 0.77 8.34 -29.65
CA LYS A 286 -0.29 7.39 -29.99
C LYS A 286 0.27 5.98 -29.85
N VAL A 287 -0.44 5.10 -29.15
CA VAL A 287 0.00 3.73 -28.88
C VAL A 287 -1.03 2.73 -29.40
N TYR A 288 -0.53 1.63 -29.98
CA TYR A 288 -1.34 0.44 -30.24
C TYR A 288 -1.23 -0.50 -29.05
N VAL A 289 -2.37 -0.96 -28.54
CA VAL A 289 -2.46 -1.70 -27.28
C VAL A 289 -3.11 -3.04 -27.52
N ILE A 290 -2.55 -4.09 -26.94
CA ILE A 290 -3.23 -5.38 -26.75
C ILE A 290 -3.03 -5.80 -25.29
N TYR A 291 -4.10 -6.28 -24.66
CA TYR A 291 -3.99 -6.92 -23.36
C TYR A 291 -3.84 -8.43 -23.54
N PHE A 292 -2.87 -8.99 -22.82
CA PHE A 292 -2.48 -10.38 -22.89
C PHE A 292 -2.57 -11.02 -21.50
N GLN A 293 -3.13 -12.23 -21.45
CA GLN A 293 -3.13 -13.06 -20.25
C GLN A 293 -2.67 -14.48 -20.59
N GLY A 294 -1.77 -15.02 -19.78
CA GLY A 294 -1.27 -16.40 -19.88
C GLY A 294 0.25 -16.47 -19.78
N ASN A 295 0.82 -17.58 -20.22
CA ASN A 295 2.27 -17.81 -20.11
C ASN A 295 3.08 -16.72 -20.83
N TYR A 296 4.05 -16.13 -20.13
CA TYR A 296 4.89 -15.03 -20.61
C TYR A 296 5.54 -15.29 -21.97
N ASN A 297 5.89 -16.54 -22.30
CA ASN A 297 6.52 -16.87 -23.59
C ASN A 297 5.56 -16.73 -24.78
N ASN A 298 4.24 -16.78 -24.55
CA ASN A 298 3.23 -16.75 -25.61
C ASN A 298 2.88 -15.32 -26.06
N ARG A 299 3.26 -14.29 -25.29
CA ARG A 299 3.01 -12.87 -25.60
C ARG A 299 3.57 -12.41 -26.95
N LEU A 300 4.59 -13.12 -27.48
CA LEU A 300 5.23 -12.83 -28.76
C LEU A 300 4.23 -12.80 -29.92
N LYS A 301 3.15 -13.59 -29.86
CA LYS A 301 2.09 -13.58 -30.87
C LYS A 301 1.38 -12.21 -30.93
N ASN A 302 0.95 -11.70 -29.79
CA ASN A 302 0.29 -10.40 -29.68
C ASN A 302 1.23 -9.24 -30.05
N ILE A 303 2.52 -9.34 -29.67
CA ILE A 303 3.54 -8.37 -30.12
C ILE A 303 3.64 -8.35 -31.66
N GLN A 304 3.64 -9.52 -32.30
CA GLN A 304 3.67 -9.57 -33.77
C GLN A 304 2.43 -8.97 -34.41
N GLU A 305 1.26 -9.08 -33.79
CA GLU A 305 0.02 -8.44 -34.27
C GLU A 305 0.10 -6.91 -34.21
N LEU A 306 0.62 -6.35 -33.10
CA LEU A 306 0.90 -4.92 -32.97
C LEU A 306 1.84 -4.43 -34.08
N LEU A 307 2.94 -5.15 -34.32
CA LEU A 307 3.92 -4.81 -35.36
C LEU A 307 3.32 -4.90 -36.77
N LYS A 308 2.52 -5.92 -37.06
CA LYS A 308 1.81 -6.06 -38.34
C LYS A 308 0.86 -4.89 -38.56
N LYS A 309 0.15 -4.45 -37.53
CA LYS A 309 -0.78 -3.32 -37.61
C LYS A 309 -0.04 -2.01 -37.87
N ALA A 310 1.06 -1.73 -37.15
CA ALA A 310 1.91 -0.55 -37.41
C ALA A 310 2.42 -0.53 -38.86
N LYS A 311 2.91 -1.67 -39.36
CA LYS A 311 3.35 -1.81 -40.76
C LYS A 311 2.22 -1.60 -41.77
N LYS A 312 1.04 -2.16 -41.52
CA LYS A 312 -0.15 -2.00 -42.37
C LYS A 312 -0.57 -0.53 -42.47
N ASP A 313 -0.46 0.20 -41.37
CA ASP A 313 -0.81 1.61 -41.30
C ASP A 313 0.35 2.53 -41.75
N THR A 314 1.46 1.97 -42.25
CA THR A 314 2.66 2.68 -42.70
C THR A 314 3.30 3.60 -41.65
N LEU A 315 3.14 3.27 -40.37
CA LEU A 315 3.68 4.04 -39.25
C LEU A 315 5.03 3.46 -38.78
N ARG A 316 5.92 4.36 -38.35
CA ARG A 316 7.12 3.97 -37.58
C ARG A 316 6.71 3.59 -36.17
N ASN A 317 7.43 2.68 -35.55
CA ASN A 317 7.18 2.23 -34.19
C ASN A 317 8.33 2.59 -33.24
N GLY A 318 7.99 2.77 -31.97
CA GLY A 318 8.95 2.97 -30.87
C GLY A 318 9.34 1.66 -30.18
N GLN A 319 9.87 1.80 -28.96
CA GLN A 319 10.11 0.66 -28.07
C GLN A 319 8.79 0.01 -27.65
N LEU A 320 8.76 -1.32 -27.65
CA LEU A 320 7.67 -2.09 -27.07
C LEU A 320 7.65 -1.87 -25.56
N MET A 321 6.46 -1.67 -25.02
CA MET A 321 6.22 -1.53 -23.58
C MET A 321 5.39 -2.71 -23.12
N GLU A 322 5.87 -3.43 -22.11
CA GLU A 322 5.13 -4.49 -21.42
C GLU A 322 4.84 -4.03 -20.00
N GLU A 323 3.61 -3.60 -19.73
CA GLU A 323 3.20 -3.15 -18.39
C GLU A 323 2.58 -4.32 -17.62
N PHE A 324 3.13 -4.61 -16.45
CA PHE A 324 2.68 -5.70 -15.58
C PHE A 324 1.47 -5.23 -14.77
N LEU A 325 0.30 -5.75 -15.11
CA LEU A 325 -0.97 -5.35 -14.48
C LEU A 325 -1.09 -5.91 -13.05
N GLU A 326 -0.47 -7.07 -12.83
CA GLU A 326 -0.28 -7.77 -11.57
C GLU A 326 1.21 -8.07 -11.38
N GLU A 327 1.65 -8.24 -10.13
CA GLU A 327 3.03 -8.62 -9.84
C GLU A 327 3.32 -10.01 -10.44
N PRO A 328 4.37 -10.15 -11.27
CA PRO A 328 4.73 -11.43 -11.85
C PRO A 328 5.17 -12.39 -10.73
N THR A 329 4.62 -13.60 -10.73
CA THR A 329 5.05 -14.67 -9.84
C THR A 329 6.01 -15.61 -10.56
N ASP A 330 6.53 -16.62 -9.88
CA ASP A 330 7.37 -17.67 -10.47
C ASP A 330 6.62 -18.58 -11.47
N VAL A 331 5.28 -18.48 -11.53
CA VAL A 331 4.38 -19.35 -12.31
C VAL A 331 4.37 -19.04 -13.82
N GLN A 332 5.18 -18.10 -14.33
CA GLN A 332 5.22 -17.64 -15.74
C GLN A 332 3.91 -17.07 -16.31
N ASP A 333 2.77 -17.31 -15.68
CA ASP A 333 1.50 -16.71 -16.07
C ASP A 333 1.48 -15.23 -15.66
N VAL A 334 1.16 -14.39 -16.63
CA VAL A 334 1.19 -12.93 -16.48
C VAL A 334 -0.07 -12.30 -17.04
N LYS A 335 -0.41 -11.12 -16.52
CA LYS A 335 -1.37 -10.19 -17.12
C LYS A 335 -0.62 -8.95 -17.55
N LEU A 336 -0.55 -8.73 -18.87
CA LEU A 336 0.24 -7.66 -19.47
C LEU A 336 -0.64 -6.74 -20.29
N LYS A 337 -0.34 -5.44 -20.21
CA LYS A 337 -0.73 -4.47 -21.24
C LYS A 337 0.48 -4.27 -22.17
N LEU A 338 0.37 -4.78 -23.38
CA LEU A 338 1.38 -4.64 -24.42
C LEU A 338 1.08 -3.39 -25.23
N SER A 339 1.98 -2.42 -25.22
CA SER A 339 1.82 -1.14 -25.91
C SER A 339 2.95 -0.90 -26.90
N LEU A 340 2.61 -0.50 -28.12
CA LEU A 340 3.55 -0.13 -29.17
C LEU A 340 3.30 1.34 -29.58
N PRO A 341 4.17 2.28 -29.17
CA PRO A 341 4.15 3.65 -29.67
C PRO A 341 4.30 3.69 -31.18
N VAL A 342 3.49 4.51 -31.84
CA VAL A 342 3.50 4.69 -33.29
C VAL A 342 3.59 6.17 -33.68
N TYR A 343 4.34 6.44 -34.74
CA TYR A 343 4.64 7.77 -35.24
C TYR A 343 4.46 7.82 -36.75
N ARG A 344 4.01 8.97 -37.26
CA ARG A 344 3.92 9.22 -38.70
C ARG A 344 5.29 9.44 -39.32
#